data_AF-A0A9D5MQV9-F1
#
_entry.id   AF-A0A9D5MQV9-F1
#
_cell.length_a   1.000
_cell.length_b   1.000
_cell.length_c   1.000
_cell.angle_alpha   90.00
_cell.angle_beta   90.00
_cell.angle_gamma   90.00
#
_symmetry.space_group_name_H-M   'P 1'
#
loop_
_entity.id
_entity.type
_entity.pdbx_description
1 polymer ?
#
loop_
_entity_poly.entity_id
_entity_poly.type
_entity_poly.pdbx_seq_one_letter_code
_entity_poly.pdbx_strand_id
1 'polypeptide(L)'
;MRENTSVCGIECSECYCYDKMCNGCNACEGKVFYAPEGKACPIYDCVRNSKGMQNCGKCDEVPCKIWFDTRDPKFSDEEFNENVAIRVQSLKKE
;
A
#
# COMPACT_ATOMS: atom_id res chain seq x y z
N MET A 1 -17.17 -9.50 -2.66
CA MET A 1 -16.79 -8.09 -2.56
C MET A 1 -15.30 -8.03 -2.80
N ARG A 2 -14.82 -7.43 -3.90
CA ARG A 2 -13.37 -7.25 -4.09
C ARG A 2 -12.95 -6.17 -3.10
N GLU A 3 -11.99 -6.46 -2.22
CA GLU A 3 -11.31 -5.41 -1.45
C GLU A 3 -10.66 -4.48 -2.47
N ASN A 4 -11.25 -3.31 -2.61
CA ASN A 4 -10.80 -2.28 -3.53
C ASN A 4 -9.66 -1.44 -2.91
N THR A 5 -9.47 -1.53 -1.59
CA THR A 5 -8.36 -0.90 -0.88
C THR A 5 -7.14 -1.84 -0.83
N SER A 6 -5.96 -1.30 -1.09
CA SER A 6 -4.71 -2.01 -0.85
C SER A 6 -4.42 -2.15 0.64
N VAL A 7 -3.52 -3.07 1.00
CA VAL A 7 -3.04 -3.26 2.38
C VAL A 7 -2.45 -2.00 3.01
N CYS A 8 -2.10 -1.01 2.19
CA CYS A 8 -1.51 0.26 2.61
C CYS A 8 -2.43 1.46 2.33
N GLY A 9 -3.74 1.23 2.18
CA GLY A 9 -4.75 2.29 2.13
C GLY A 9 -4.90 3.00 0.78
N ILE A 10 -4.36 2.45 -0.31
CA ILE A 10 -4.55 2.99 -1.66
C ILE A 10 -5.85 2.43 -2.23
N GLU A 11 -6.73 3.30 -2.70
CA GLU A 11 -7.93 2.91 -3.43
C GLU A 11 -7.55 2.45 -4.85
N CYS A 12 -7.67 1.14 -5.11
CA CYS A 12 -7.31 0.56 -6.40
C CYS A 12 -8.22 1.06 -7.52
N SER A 13 -9.48 1.42 -7.25
CA SER A 13 -10.37 1.97 -8.28
C SER A 13 -9.92 3.34 -8.80
N GLU A 14 -9.13 4.09 -8.01
CA GLU A 14 -8.52 5.36 -8.41
C GLU A 14 -7.11 5.18 -9.01
N CYS A 15 -6.57 3.96 -8.99
CA CYS A 15 -5.24 3.66 -9.51
C CYS A 15 -5.29 3.38 -11.02
N TYR A 16 -4.57 4.16 -11.81
CA TYR A 16 -4.50 3.97 -13.27
C TYR A 16 -3.97 2.59 -13.71
N CYS A 17 -3.30 1.87 -12.83
CA CYS A 17 -2.73 0.54 -13.07
C CYS A 17 -3.74 -0.58 -12.89
N TYR A 18 -4.81 -0.34 -12.13
CA TYR A 18 -5.80 -1.36 -11.80
C TYR A 18 -6.60 -1.78 -13.04
N ASP A 19 -6.85 -3.08 -13.17
CA ASP A 19 -7.53 -3.73 -14.31
C ASP A 19 -6.83 -3.57 -15.67
N LYS A 20 -5.60 -3.04 -15.67
CA LYS A 20 -4.74 -2.90 -16.86
C LYS A 20 -3.40 -3.61 -16.69
N MET A 21 -2.69 -3.27 -15.61
CA MET A 21 -1.35 -3.78 -15.30
C MET A 21 -1.34 -4.64 -14.03
N CYS A 22 -2.40 -4.57 -13.22
CA CYS A 22 -2.49 -5.20 -11.90
C CYS A 22 -3.95 -5.45 -11.52
N ASN A 23 -4.24 -6.57 -10.87
CA ASN A 23 -5.58 -6.93 -10.37
C ASN A 23 -5.80 -6.51 -8.90
N GLY A 24 -4.99 -5.58 -8.40
CA GLY A 24 -4.96 -5.14 -7.00
C GLY A 24 -3.90 -5.86 -6.16
N CYS A 25 -3.40 -5.17 -5.14
CA CYS A 25 -2.27 -5.64 -4.32
C CYS A 25 -2.50 -7.01 -3.69
N ASN A 26 -3.73 -7.30 -3.24
CA ASN A 26 -4.06 -8.60 -2.66
C ASN A 26 -4.06 -9.73 -3.71
N ALA A 27 -4.55 -9.46 -4.92
CA ALA A 27 -4.60 -10.45 -5.99
C ALA A 27 -3.21 -10.78 -6.55
N CYS A 28 -2.28 -9.81 -6.55
CA CYS A 28 -0.90 -10.02 -6.98
C CYS A 28 0.07 -10.33 -5.83
N GLU A 29 -0.42 -10.57 -4.61
CA GLU A 29 0.41 -10.82 -3.43
C GLU A 29 1.50 -9.75 -3.20
N GLY A 30 1.17 -8.49 -3.48
CA GLY A 30 2.09 -7.35 -3.36
C GLY A 30 3.12 -7.25 -4.48
N LYS A 31 3.14 -8.17 -5.46
CA LYS A 31 4.05 -8.16 -6.62
C LYS A 31 3.55 -7.18 -7.69
N VAL A 32 3.46 -5.90 -7.32
CA VAL A 32 3.03 -4.78 -8.18
C VAL A 32 4.21 -4.28 -9.04
N PHE A 33 3.93 -3.45 -10.04
CA PHE A 33 4.92 -3.04 -11.04
C PHE A 33 6.17 -2.32 -10.48
N TYR A 34 6.05 -1.65 -9.33
CA TYR A 34 7.15 -0.96 -8.63
C TYR A 34 7.75 -1.78 -7.48
N ALA A 35 7.28 -3.01 -7.27
CA ALA A 35 7.92 -3.91 -6.32
C ALA A 35 9.26 -4.41 -6.87
N PRO A 36 10.21 -4.80 -6.01
CA PRO A 36 11.44 -5.43 -6.46
C PRO A 36 11.14 -6.69 -7.30
N GLU A 37 11.95 -6.95 -8.32
CA GLU A 37 11.72 -8.07 -9.24
C GLU A 37 11.54 -9.40 -8.49
N GLY A 38 10.43 -10.09 -8.79
CA GLY A 38 10.07 -11.38 -8.17
C GLY A 38 9.65 -11.31 -6.69
N LYS A 39 9.54 -10.12 -6.09
CA LYS A 39 9.23 -9.94 -4.67
C LYS A 39 7.98 -9.08 -4.45
N ALA A 40 7.32 -9.29 -3.32
CA ALA A 40 6.27 -8.40 -2.86
C ALA A 40 6.83 -7.02 -2.49
N CYS A 41 6.02 -5.98 -2.57
CA CYS A 41 6.44 -4.66 -2.08
C CYS A 41 6.68 -4.69 -0.56
N PRO A 42 7.63 -3.90 -0.02
CA PRO A 42 8.02 -3.99 1.38
C PRO A 42 6.86 -3.78 2.38
N ILE A 43 5.88 -2.94 2.05
CA ILE A 43 4.71 -2.73 2.92
C ILE A 43 3.83 -3.99 2.97
N TYR A 44 3.56 -4.60 1.81
CA TYR A 44 2.74 -5.82 1.73
C TYR A 44 3.41 -6.98 2.45
N ASP A 45 4.70 -7.19 2.19
CA ASP A 45 5.47 -8.26 2.82
C ASP A 45 5.52 -8.12 4.34
N CYS A 46 5.68 -6.88 4.84
CA CYS A 46 5.63 -6.61 6.27
C CYS A 46 4.26 -6.97 6.86
N VAL A 47 3.17 -6.39 6.34
CA VAL A 47 1.88 -6.49 7.01
C VAL A 47 1.22 -7.86 6.83
N ARG A 48 1.29 -8.44 5.62
CA ARG A 48 0.67 -9.73 5.29
C ARG A 48 1.54 -10.91 5.68
N ASN A 49 2.80 -10.91 5.26
CA ASN A 49 3.65 -12.10 5.38
C ASN A 49 4.39 -12.13 6.72
N SER A 50 4.89 -10.99 7.21
CA SER A 50 5.66 -10.94 8.45
C SER A 50 4.78 -10.78 9.70
N LYS A 51 3.80 -9.86 9.68
CA LYS A 51 2.90 -9.57 10.82
C LYS A 51 1.59 -10.36 10.81
N GLY A 52 1.22 -10.98 9.68
CA GLY A 52 -0.04 -11.75 9.55
C GLY A 52 -1.32 -10.91 9.69
N MET A 53 -1.23 -9.59 9.50
CA MET A 53 -2.35 -8.65 9.60
C MET A 53 -3.00 -8.44 8.23
N GLN A 54 -4.29 -8.11 8.19
CA GLN A 54 -5.01 -7.91 6.93
C GLN A 54 -4.51 -6.68 6.15
N ASN A 55 -4.30 -5.56 6.84
CA ASN A 55 -3.84 -4.29 6.30
C ASN A 55 -3.08 -3.49 7.37
N CYS A 56 -2.42 -2.40 6.99
CA CYS A 56 -1.64 -1.57 7.90
C CYS A 56 -2.50 -0.85 8.93
N GLY A 57 -3.82 -0.74 8.73
CA GLY A 57 -4.75 -0.12 9.68
C GLY A 57 -4.86 -0.88 11.00
N LYS A 58 -4.49 -2.17 11.03
CA LYS A 58 -4.41 -2.97 12.25
C LYS A 58 -3.05 -2.86 12.98
N CYS A 59 -2.13 -2.03 12.48
CA CYS A 59 -0.80 -1.85 13.05
C CYS A 59 -0.72 -0.51 13.81
N ASP A 60 -0.39 -0.53 15.10
CA ASP A 60 -0.30 0.68 15.94
C ASP A 60 0.81 1.65 15.50
N GLU A 61 1.79 1.15 14.76
CA GLU A 61 2.90 1.93 14.22
C GLU A 61 2.58 2.64 12.89
N VAL A 62 1.36 2.54 12.35
CA VAL A 62 1.03 3.12 11.03
C VAL A 62 0.87 4.66 11.10
N PRO A 63 1.53 5.45 10.23
CA PRO A 63 2.54 5.07 9.24
C PRO A 63 3.94 4.90 9.86
N CYS A 64 4.63 3.81 9.51
CA CYS A 64 5.94 3.47 10.08
C CYS A 64 7.09 3.72 9.09
N LYS A 65 8.33 3.49 9.52
CA LYS A 65 9.55 3.69 8.71
C LYS A 65 9.47 3.08 7.30
N ILE A 66 8.86 1.90 7.14
CA ILE A 66 8.74 1.24 5.83
C ILE A 66 7.95 2.11 4.84
N TRP A 67 6.94 2.85 5.29
CA TRP A 67 6.20 3.78 4.43
C TRP A 67 7.09 4.91 3.92
N PHE A 68 7.93 5.47 4.80
CA PHE A 68 8.87 6.53 4.44
C PHE A 68 10.00 6.03 3.54
N ASP A 69 10.49 4.81 3.76
CA ASP A 69 11.53 4.17 2.94
C ASP A 69 11.01 3.79 1.53
N THR A 70 9.69 3.61 1.38
CA THR A 70 9.05 3.27 0.09
C THR A 70 8.47 4.49 -0.63
N ARG A 71 8.82 5.70 -0.19
CA ARG A 71 8.47 6.95 -0.85
C ARG A 71 8.92 6.96 -2.31
N ASP A 72 8.03 7.36 -3.21
CA ASP A 72 8.41 7.67 -4.58
C ASP A 72 9.28 8.95 -4.59
N PRO A 73 10.53 8.90 -5.09
CA PRO A 73 11.42 10.05 -5.13
C PRO A 73 10.90 11.21 -5.98
N LYS A 74 9.85 11.00 -6.80
CA LYS A 74 9.20 12.04 -7.59
C LYS A 74 8.30 12.95 -6.77
N PHE A 75 7.81 12.50 -5.62
CA PHE A 75 6.98 13.34 -4.76
C PHE A 75 7.84 14.31 -3.96
N SER A 76 7.40 15.56 -3.87
CA SER A 76 7.86 16.50 -2.84
C SER A 76 7.49 16.01 -1.44
N ASP A 77 8.07 16.63 -0.41
CA ASP A 77 7.78 16.28 0.97
C ASP A 77 6.30 16.51 1.30
N GLU A 78 5.71 17.59 0.79
CA GLU A 78 4.30 17.95 0.98
C GLU A 78 3.37 16.92 0.33
N GLU A 79 3.54 16.66 -0.97
CA GLU A 79 2.75 15.66 -1.71
C GLU A 79 2.83 14.27 -1.06
N PHE A 80 4.03 13.88 -0.61
CA PHE A 80 4.20 12.60 0.06
C PHE A 80 3.47 12.56 1.41
N ASN A 81 3.58 13.60 2.22
CA ASN A 81 2.90 13.67 3.52
C ASN A 81 1.37 13.67 3.36
N GLU A 82 0.84 14.39 2.38
CA GLU A 82 -0.59 14.37 2.05
C GLU A 82 -1.04 12.97 1.60
N ASN A 83 -0.27 12.32 0.72
CA ASN A 83 -0.55 10.96 0.27
C ASN A 83 -0.61 9.97 1.45
N VAL A 84 0.37 10.04 2.36
CA VAL A 84 0.41 9.21 3.57
C VAL A 84 -0.81 9.46 4.45
N ALA A 85 -1.17 10.73 4.67
CA ALA A 85 -2.32 11.10 5.49
C ALA A 85 -3.64 10.53 4.92
N ILE A 86 -3.87 10.67 3.61
CA ILE A 86 -5.07 10.15 2.93
C ILE A 86 -5.16 8.62 3.06
N ARG A 87 -4.04 7.92 2.86
CA ARG A 87 -3.98 6.46 2.97
C ARG A 87 -4.25 5.98 4.39
N VAL A 88 -3.68 6.64 5.40
CA VAL A 88 -3.94 6.34 6.82
C VAL A 88 -5.41 6.59 7.18
N GLN A 89 -6.01 7.66 6.68
CA GLN A 89 -7.44 7.91 6.87
C GLN A 89 -8.29 6.81 6.22
N SER A 90 -7.92 6.35 5.03
CA SER A 90 -8.63 5.27 4.33
C SER A 90 -8.59 3.97 5.12
N LEU A 91 -7.44 3.63 5.71
CA LEU A 91 -7.28 2.46 6.57
C LEU A 91 -8.12 2.51 7.86
N LYS A 92 -8.49 3.69 8.36
CA LYS A 92 -9.34 3.85 9.54
C LYS A 92 -10.84 3.68 9.26
N LYS A 93 -11.22 3.63 7.98
CA LYS A 93 -12.62 3.42 7.55
C LYS A 93 -12.96 1.92 7.42
N GLU A 94 -11.98 1.02 7.58
CA GLU A 94 -12.10 -0.45 7.48
C GLU A 94 -12.05 -1.18 8.83
#